data_AF-A0A4Q4Z145-F1
#
_entry.id   AF-A0A4Q4Z145-F1
#
_cell.length_a   1.000
_cell.length_b   1.000
_cell.length_c   1.000
_cell.angle_alpha   90.00
_cell.angle_beta   90.00
_cell.angle_gamma   90.00
#
_symmetry.space_group_name_H-M   'P 1'
#
loop_
_entity.id
_entity.type
_entity.pdbx_description
1 polymer ?
#
loop_
_entity_poly.entity_id
_entity_poly.type
_entity_poly.pdbx_seq_one_letter_code
_entity_poly.pdbx_strand_id
1 'polypeptide(L)'
;MRRISGLAALVGAGFFAIKSVGVLATGEQVPFLFEAAPAVLGLCVLTLPGALGITGGRSAVVAMVGGMVIAVGVAALVADAAGEDWGPGLGLAMLGASVGAVIAGWGRQDWTDGALLVAGLMPVPALALGGILQLADDRLLEVGLLLIAAAWAWVGVRLLRMPRR
;
A
#
# COMPACT_ATOMS: atom_id res chain seq x y z
N MET A 1 -17.81 0.94 -5.65
CA MET A 1 -16.33 1.06 -5.68
C MET A 1 -15.73 1.55 -4.37
N ARG A 2 -16.14 2.69 -3.79
CA ARG A 2 -15.57 3.23 -2.53
C ARG A 2 -15.37 2.24 -1.38
N ARG A 3 -16.38 1.39 -1.11
CA ARG A 3 -16.28 0.35 -0.07
C ARG A 3 -15.20 -0.68 -0.37
N ILE A 4 -15.08 -1.10 -1.63
CA ILE A 4 -14.07 -2.07 -2.06
C ILE A 4 -12.69 -1.45 -1.90
N SER A 5 -12.47 -0.23 -2.42
CA SER A 5 -11.19 0.47 -2.29
C SER A 5 -10.82 0.70 -0.83
N GLY A 6 -11.78 1.16 -0.01
CA GLY A 6 -11.57 1.41 1.40
C GLY A 6 -11.23 0.15 2.20
N LEU A 7 -11.96 -0.94 1.98
CA LEU A 7 -11.68 -2.24 2.61
C LEU A 7 -10.34 -2.80 2.15
N ALA A 8 -10.03 -2.73 0.85
CA ALA A 8 -8.74 -3.17 0.32
C ALA A 8 -7.59 -2.39 0.96
N ALA A 9 -7.69 -1.06 1.08
CA ALA A 9 -6.69 -0.26 1.78
C ALA A 9 -6.52 -0.68 3.25
N LEU A 10 -7.61 -0.91 3.98
CA LEU A 10 -7.56 -1.36 5.38
C LEU A 10 -6.96 -2.77 5.53
N VAL A 11 -7.33 -3.71 4.68
CA VAL A 11 -6.83 -5.09 4.74
C VAL A 11 -5.35 -5.13 4.37
N GLY A 12 -4.95 -4.46 3.30
CA GLY A 12 -3.54 -4.36 2.90
C GLY A 12 -2.68 -3.66 3.97
N ALA A 13 -3.18 -2.57 4.55
CA ALA A 13 -2.54 -1.93 5.70
C ALA A 13 -2.46 -2.86 6.93
N GLY A 14 -3.53 -3.63 7.19
CA GLY A 14 -3.59 -4.60 8.27
C GLY A 14 -2.52 -5.68 8.13
N PHE A 15 -2.30 -6.20 6.92
CA PHE A 15 -1.23 -7.16 6.65
C PHE A 15 0.16 -6.59 6.97
N PHE A 16 0.47 -5.37 6.52
CA PHE A 16 1.72 -4.72 6.92
C PHE A 16 1.82 -4.49 8.42
N ALA A 17 0.75 -4.03 9.06
CA ALA A 17 0.77 -3.75 10.49
C ALA A 17 0.99 -5.01 11.32
N ILE A 18 0.27 -6.10 11.02
CA ILE A 18 0.40 -7.38 11.71
C ILE A 18 1.81 -7.94 11.54
N LYS A 19 2.33 -7.95 10.30
CA LYS A 19 3.70 -8.40 10.01
C LYS A 19 4.73 -7.57 10.78
N SER A 20 4.64 -6.25 10.69
CA SER A 20 5.59 -5.33 11.32
C SER A 20 5.59 -5.44 12.85
N VAL A 21 4.40 -5.52 13.47
CA VAL A 21 4.27 -5.74 14.93
C VAL A 21 4.84 -7.10 15.33
N GLY A 22 4.57 -8.14 14.53
CA GLY A 22 5.13 -9.48 14.75
C GLY A 22 6.66 -9.46 14.78
N VAL A 23 7.29 -8.94 13.73
CA VAL A 23 8.75 -8.85 13.63
C VAL A 23 9.34 -7.98 14.76
N LEU A 24 8.72 -6.86 15.12
CA LEU A 24 9.18 -6.02 16.23
C LEU A 24 9.09 -6.76 17.58
N ALA A 25 8.04 -7.56 17.79
CA ALA A 25 7.81 -8.27 19.04
C ALA A 25 8.68 -9.52 19.20
N THR A 26 8.86 -10.30 18.13
CA THR A 26 9.53 -11.62 18.20
C THR A 26 10.92 -11.60 17.58
N GLY A 27 11.17 -10.72 16.60
CA GLY A 27 12.34 -10.76 15.74
C GLY A 27 12.28 -11.76 14.60
N GLU A 28 11.18 -12.50 14.48
CA GLU A 28 10.99 -13.51 13.45
C GLU A 28 10.17 -12.92 12.30
N GLN A 29 10.53 -13.26 11.06
CA GLN A 29 9.76 -12.87 9.88
C GLN A 29 8.41 -13.61 9.90
N VAL A 30 7.33 -12.88 9.65
CA VAL A 30 5.98 -13.45 9.50
C VAL A 30 5.71 -13.67 8.00
N PRO A 31 5.71 -14.92 7.52
CA PRO A 31 5.61 -15.21 6.09
C PRO A 31 4.22 -14.88 5.53
N PHE A 32 4.12 -14.75 4.21
CA PHE A 32 2.92 -14.51 3.40
C PHE A 32 2.20 -13.17 3.59
N LEU A 33 2.23 -12.56 4.78
CA LEU A 33 1.52 -11.31 5.03
C LEU A 33 2.14 -10.13 4.28
N PHE A 34 3.46 -10.12 4.15
CA PHE A 34 4.17 -9.04 3.47
C PHE A 34 3.93 -9.09 1.95
N GLU A 35 3.82 -10.29 1.41
CA GLU A 35 3.64 -10.59 -0.01
C GLU A 35 2.19 -10.33 -0.44
N ALA A 36 1.23 -10.59 0.45
CA ALA A 36 -0.19 -10.35 0.20
C ALA A 36 -0.55 -8.86 0.21
N ALA A 37 0.14 -8.06 1.04
CA ALA A 37 -0.17 -6.65 1.20
C ALA A 37 -0.16 -5.86 -0.12
N PRO A 38 0.87 -5.96 -0.98
CA PRO A 38 0.87 -5.33 -2.30
C PRO A 38 -0.29 -5.70 -3.18
N ALA A 39 -0.66 -6.98 -3.27
CA ALA A 39 -1.79 -7.38 -4.12
C ALA A 39 -3.10 -6.72 -3.67
N VAL A 40 -3.34 -6.67 -2.36
CA VAL A 40 -4.54 -6.04 -1.80
C VAL A 40 -4.50 -4.52 -1.95
N LEU A 41 -3.36 -3.87 -1.75
CA LEU A 41 -3.22 -2.43 -2.01
C LEU A 41 -3.37 -2.10 -3.50
N GLY A 42 -2.91 -2.98 -4.39
CA GLY A 42 -3.16 -2.88 -5.83
C GLY A 42 -4.64 -2.91 -6.18
N LEU A 43 -5.44 -3.73 -5.49
CA LEU A 43 -6.90 -3.72 -5.63
C LEU A 43 -7.53 -2.40 -5.18
N CYS A 44 -7.01 -1.78 -4.12
CA CYS A 44 -7.40 -0.43 -3.73
C CYS A 44 -7.15 0.53 -4.90
N VAL A 45 -5.91 0.59 -5.40
CA VAL A 45 -5.49 1.49 -6.49
C VAL A 45 -6.31 1.26 -7.77
N LEU A 46 -6.51 0.01 -8.17
CA LEU A 46 -7.31 -0.37 -9.34
C LEU A 46 -8.73 0.18 -9.28
N THR A 47 -9.32 0.21 -8.08
CA THR A 47 -10.71 0.62 -7.87
C THR A 47 -10.87 2.09 -7.49
N LEU A 48 -9.77 2.80 -7.20
CA LEU A 48 -9.76 4.22 -6.85
C LEU A 48 -10.45 5.10 -7.90
N PRO A 49 -10.26 4.93 -9.22
CA PRO A 49 -10.91 5.79 -10.20
C PRO A 49 -12.43 5.76 -10.09
N GLY A 50 -13.01 4.56 -9.95
CA GLY A 50 -14.44 4.40 -9.73
C GLY A 50 -14.91 4.86 -8.34
N ALA A 51 -14.04 4.81 -7.32
CA ALA A 51 -14.36 5.34 -6.00
C ALA A 51 -14.43 6.87 -5.97
N LEU A 52 -13.56 7.52 -6.73
CA LEU A 52 -13.35 8.98 -6.71
C LEU A 52 -14.01 9.71 -7.89
N GLY A 53 -14.62 8.97 -8.82
CA GLY A 53 -15.21 9.53 -10.04
C GLY A 53 -14.18 10.09 -11.01
N ILE A 54 -12.98 9.50 -11.05
CA ILE A 54 -11.91 9.91 -11.97
C ILE A 54 -12.20 9.34 -13.36
N THR A 55 -12.16 10.20 -14.38
CA THR A 55 -12.42 9.84 -15.78
C THR A 55 -11.22 10.15 -16.68
N GLY A 56 -11.28 9.71 -17.94
CA GLY A 56 -10.27 9.99 -18.96
C GLY A 56 -8.93 9.27 -18.75
N GLY A 57 -7.85 9.79 -19.35
CA GLY A 57 -6.53 9.16 -19.34
C GLY A 57 -5.97 8.90 -17.95
N ARG A 58 -6.25 9.79 -16.99
CA ARG A 58 -5.86 9.61 -15.58
C ARG A 58 -6.48 8.36 -14.96
N SER A 59 -7.75 8.08 -15.27
CA SER A 59 -8.45 6.87 -14.81
C SER A 59 -7.78 5.61 -15.33
N ALA A 60 -7.44 5.59 -16.63
CA ALA A 60 -6.76 4.47 -17.27
C ALA A 60 -5.37 4.23 -16.66
N VAL A 61 -4.58 5.29 -16.43
CA VAL A 61 -3.24 5.17 -15.83
C VAL A 61 -3.32 4.61 -14.41
N VAL A 62 -4.19 5.14 -13.55
CA VAL A 62 -4.33 4.63 -12.17
C VAL A 62 -4.79 3.17 -12.16
N ALA A 63 -5.77 2.81 -13.01
CA ALA A 63 -6.23 1.43 -13.12
C ALA A 63 -5.13 0.48 -13.62
N MET A 64 -4.37 0.89 -14.63
CA MET A 64 -3.25 0.12 -15.16
C MET A 64 -2.17 -0.10 -14.09
N VAL A 65 -1.79 0.95 -13.36
CA VAL A 65 -0.84 0.84 -12.25
C VAL A 65 -1.36 -0.11 -11.17
N GLY A 66 -2.63 0.00 -10.78
CA GLY A 66 -3.25 -0.93 -9.83
C GLY A 66 -3.20 -2.38 -10.31
N GLY A 67 -3.49 -2.63 -11.59
CA GLY A 67 -3.37 -3.96 -12.20
C GLY A 67 -1.95 -4.52 -12.18
N MET A 68 -0.94 -3.69 -12.48
CA MET A 68 0.47 -4.09 -12.40
C MET A 68 0.88 -4.44 -10.97
N VAL A 69 0.46 -3.64 -9.98
CA VAL A 69 0.71 -3.90 -8.56
C VAL A 69 0.11 -5.23 -8.12
N ILE A 70 -1.12 -5.53 -8.55
CA ILE A 70 -1.76 -6.83 -8.29
C ILE A 70 -0.94 -7.96 -8.90
N ALA A 71 -0.56 -7.85 -10.18
CA ALA A 71 0.18 -8.90 -10.87
C ALA A 71 1.51 -9.20 -10.18
N VAL A 72 2.27 -8.16 -9.80
CA VAL A 72 3.54 -8.32 -9.09
C VAL A 72 3.32 -8.85 -7.67
N GLY A 73 2.33 -8.36 -6.93
CA GLY A 73 2.03 -8.87 -5.59
C GLY A 73 1.60 -10.35 -5.59
N VAL A 74 0.78 -10.75 -6.56
CA VAL A 74 0.38 -12.16 -6.74
C VAL A 74 1.57 -13.04 -7.11
N ALA A 75 2.42 -12.58 -8.04
CA ALA A 75 3.59 -13.37 -8.39
C ALA A 75 4.61 -13.44 -7.23
N ALA A 76 4.67 -12.43 -6.35
CA ALA A 76 5.48 -12.48 -5.12
C ALA A 76 4.95 -13.50 -4.13
N LEU A 77 3.63 -13.56 -3.95
CA LEU A 77 2.99 -14.59 -3.15
C LEU A 77 3.28 -16.00 -3.68
N VAL A 78 3.26 -16.18 -5.00
CA VAL A 78 3.56 -17.48 -5.63
C VAL A 78 5.03 -17.84 -5.46
N ALA A 79 5.95 -16.86 -5.61
CA ALA A 79 7.37 -17.06 -5.41
C ALA A 79 7.69 -17.46 -3.95
N ASP A 80 7.12 -16.74 -2.98
CA ASP A 80 7.28 -17.04 -1.55
C ASP A 80 6.70 -18.42 -1.20
N ALA A 81 5.53 -18.77 -1.75
CA ALA A 81 4.96 -20.12 -1.60
C ALA A 81 5.84 -21.23 -2.21
N ALA A 82 6.68 -20.90 -3.20
CA ALA A 82 7.68 -21.79 -3.79
C ALA A 82 9.04 -21.76 -3.05
N GLY A 83 9.20 -20.92 -2.02
CA GLY A 83 10.45 -20.74 -1.29
C GLY A 83 11.49 -19.87 -2.00
N GLU A 84 11.05 -19.04 -2.96
CA GLU A 84 11.91 -18.11 -3.69
C GLU A 84 11.82 -16.69 -3.12
N ASP A 85 12.96 -16.02 -2.96
CA ASP A 85 12.99 -14.61 -2.53
C ASP A 85 12.65 -13.67 -3.71
N TRP A 86 11.63 -12.84 -3.50
CA TRP A 86 11.17 -11.85 -4.47
C TRP A 86 11.11 -10.41 -3.94
N GLY A 87 12.00 -10.09 -3.00
CA GLY A 87 12.15 -8.76 -2.39
C GLY A 87 12.11 -7.57 -3.37
N PRO A 88 12.85 -7.58 -4.50
CA PRO A 88 12.81 -6.49 -5.48
C PRO A 88 11.42 -6.29 -6.11
N GLY A 89 10.68 -7.37 -6.36
CA GLY A 89 9.32 -7.32 -6.91
C GLY A 89 8.35 -6.64 -5.94
N LEU A 90 8.46 -6.96 -4.65
CA LEU A 90 7.63 -6.35 -3.60
C LEU A 90 7.89 -4.84 -3.48
N GLY A 91 9.15 -4.42 -3.57
CA GLY A 91 9.51 -3.00 -3.62
C GLY A 91 8.89 -2.27 -4.81
N LEU A 92 8.94 -2.88 -6.01
CA LEU A 92 8.31 -2.31 -7.21
C LEU A 92 6.79 -2.24 -7.10
N ALA A 93 6.14 -3.26 -6.53
CA ALA A 93 4.71 -3.26 -6.30
C ALA A 93 4.30 -2.14 -5.33
N MET A 94 5.09 -1.92 -4.28
CA MET A 94 4.86 -0.81 -3.35
C MET A 94 5.03 0.56 -4.00
N LEU A 95 6.10 0.75 -4.78
CA LEU A 95 6.27 1.99 -5.55
C LEU A 95 5.11 2.21 -6.53
N GLY A 96 4.64 1.16 -7.19
CA GLY A 96 3.45 1.22 -8.03
C GLY A 96 2.21 1.67 -7.25
N ALA A 97 1.97 1.11 -6.07
CA ALA A 97 0.83 1.50 -5.23
C ALA A 97 0.93 2.98 -4.81
N SER A 98 2.12 3.43 -4.44
CA SER A 98 2.43 4.82 -4.12
C SER A 98 2.16 5.76 -5.29
N VAL A 99 2.69 5.46 -6.47
CA VAL A 99 2.48 6.24 -7.69
C VAL A 99 1.00 6.29 -8.04
N GLY A 100 0.29 5.17 -7.97
CA GLY A 100 -1.15 5.11 -8.19
C GLY A 100 -1.94 6.01 -7.24
N ALA A 101 -1.56 6.04 -5.96
CA ALA A 101 -2.17 6.92 -4.96
C ALA A 101 -1.87 8.41 -5.23
N VAL A 102 -0.62 8.77 -5.56
CA VAL A 102 -0.25 10.15 -5.92
C VAL A 102 -1.04 10.60 -7.15
N ILE A 103 -1.05 9.80 -8.22
CA ILE A 103 -1.79 10.13 -9.44
C ILE A 103 -3.28 10.22 -9.14
N ALA A 104 -3.85 9.38 -8.28
CA ALA A 104 -5.26 9.45 -7.91
C ALA A 104 -5.62 10.68 -7.05
N GLY A 105 -4.70 11.19 -6.21
CA GLY A 105 -4.91 12.36 -5.37
C GLY A 105 -4.54 13.71 -6.01
N TRP A 106 -3.68 13.73 -7.05
CA TRP A 106 -3.14 14.97 -7.61
C TRP A 106 -4.20 15.96 -8.13
N GLY A 107 -4.06 17.26 -7.84
CA GLY A 107 -4.88 18.32 -8.43
C GLY A 107 -6.37 18.28 -8.05
N ARG A 108 -6.73 17.53 -7.01
CA ARG A 108 -8.07 17.52 -6.42
C ARG A 108 -8.07 18.39 -5.14
N GLN A 109 -9.24 18.86 -4.70
CA GLN A 109 -9.40 19.81 -3.59
C GLN A 109 -10.10 19.22 -2.34
N ASP A 110 -10.49 17.95 -2.37
CA ASP A 110 -11.19 17.29 -1.28
C ASP A 110 -10.24 16.66 -0.24
N TRP A 111 -10.69 16.56 1.02
CA TRP A 111 -9.86 16.06 2.13
C TRP A 111 -9.33 14.63 1.96
N THR A 112 -9.90 13.85 1.03
CA THR A 112 -9.38 12.50 0.71
C THR A 112 -8.10 12.56 -0.09
N ASP A 113 -7.86 13.67 -0.80
CA ASP A 113 -6.65 13.86 -1.59
C ASP A 113 -5.42 13.98 -0.71
N GLY A 114 -5.55 14.69 0.41
CA GLY A 114 -4.50 14.75 1.43
C GLY A 114 -4.11 13.36 1.92
N ALA A 115 -5.08 12.46 2.11
CA ALA A 115 -4.79 11.09 2.53
C ALA A 115 -4.09 10.27 1.43
N LEU A 116 -4.52 10.41 0.17
CA LEU A 116 -3.90 9.71 -0.97
C LEU A 116 -2.50 10.21 -1.28
N LEU A 117 -2.27 11.53 -1.22
CA LEU A 117 -0.94 12.12 -1.35
C LEU A 117 -0.03 11.70 -0.20
N VAL A 118 -0.54 11.66 1.02
CA VAL A 118 0.22 11.15 2.16
C VAL A 118 0.56 9.67 1.98
N ALA A 119 -0.40 8.81 1.65
CA ALA A 119 -0.12 7.39 1.39
C ALA A 119 0.84 7.17 0.20
N GLY A 120 0.78 8.05 -0.81
CA GLY A 120 1.66 8.00 -1.97
C GLY A 120 3.09 8.50 -1.69
N LEU A 121 3.25 9.53 -0.87
CA LEU A 121 4.54 10.17 -0.61
C LEU A 121 5.24 9.65 0.66
N MET A 122 4.48 9.22 1.67
CA MET A 122 4.97 8.72 2.96
C MET A 122 5.98 7.56 2.84
N PRO A 123 5.89 6.65 1.86
CA PRO A 123 6.85 5.56 1.74
C PRO A 123 8.31 6.04 1.61
N VAL A 124 8.57 7.20 1.00
CA VAL A 124 9.94 7.73 0.88
C VAL A 124 10.55 8.08 2.25
N PRO A 125 9.98 9.02 3.04
CA PRO A 125 10.52 9.33 4.36
C PRO A 125 10.39 8.16 5.35
N ALA A 126 9.36 7.32 5.23
CA ALA A 126 9.18 6.17 6.11
C ALA A 126 10.26 5.09 5.88
N LEU A 127 10.60 4.79 4.62
CA LEU A 127 11.69 3.87 4.30
C LEU A 127 13.05 4.47 4.64
N ALA A 128 13.26 5.76 4.43
CA ALA A 128 14.48 6.44 4.85
C ALA A 128 14.67 6.35 6.38
N LEU A 129 13.61 6.63 7.16
CA LEU A 129 13.64 6.46 8.61
C LEU A 129 13.88 5.00 9.00
N GLY A 130 13.16 4.06 8.40
CA GLY A 130 13.32 2.63 8.65
C GLY A 130 14.75 2.17 8.38
N GLY A 131 15.35 2.57 7.26
CA GLY A 131 16.73 2.25 6.91
C GLY A 131 17.77 2.87 7.86
N ILE A 132 17.53 4.08 8.36
CA ILE A 132 18.38 4.69 9.40
C ILE A 132 18.30 3.87 10.70
N LEU A 133 17.08 3.52 11.13
CA LEU A 133 16.88 2.75 12.36
C LEU A 133 17.42 1.32 12.24
N GLN A 134 17.39 0.73 11.04
CA GLN A 134 17.94 -0.59 10.76
C GLN A 134 19.43 -0.69 11.12
N LEU A 135 20.18 0.42 11.05
CA LEU A 135 21.59 0.47 11.44
C LEU A 135 21.82 0.17 12.94
N ALA A 136 20.80 0.37 13.77
CA ALA A 136 20.84 0.05 15.20
C ALA A 136 20.33 -1.37 15.49
N ASP A 137 19.26 -1.79 14.81
CA ASP A 137 18.68 -3.14 14.91
C ASP A 137 17.86 -3.40 13.64
N ASP A 138 18.10 -4.53 12.98
CA ASP A 138 17.43 -4.94 11.74
C ASP A 138 15.90 -4.91 11.86
N ARG A 139 15.35 -5.18 13.05
CA ARG A 139 13.90 -5.17 13.31
C ARG A 139 13.29 -3.79 13.16
N LEU A 140 14.06 -2.72 13.34
CA LEU A 140 13.52 -1.36 13.34
C LEU A 140 13.17 -0.84 11.95
N LEU A 141 13.54 -1.55 10.87
CA LEU A 141 13.02 -1.30 9.53
C LEU A 141 11.48 -1.32 9.50
N GLU A 142 10.88 -2.17 10.32
CA GLU A 142 9.44 -2.38 10.44
C GLU A 142 8.70 -1.14 10.99
N VAL A 143 9.40 -0.22 11.66
CA VAL A 143 8.84 1.09 12.05
C VAL A 143 8.45 1.89 10.82
N GLY A 144 9.28 1.87 9.77
CA GLY A 144 8.95 2.50 8.49
C GLY A 144 7.72 1.87 7.83
N LEU A 145 7.64 0.54 7.85
CA LEU A 145 6.50 -0.20 7.31
C LEU A 145 5.21 0.07 8.09
N LEU A 146 5.27 0.26 9.41
CA LEU A 146 4.12 0.69 10.21
C LEU A 146 3.62 2.09 9.83
N LEU A 147 4.50 3.03 9.53
CA LEU A 147 4.09 4.37 9.07
C LEU A 147 3.39 4.30 7.72
N ILE A 148 3.88 3.45 6.81
CA ILE A 148 3.24 3.19 5.52
C ILE A 148 1.86 2.55 5.74
N ALA A 149 1.77 1.54 6.61
CA ALA A 149 0.51 0.89 6.98
C ALA A 149 -0.49 1.91 7.54
N ALA A 150 -0.06 2.79 8.44
CA ALA A 150 -0.91 3.83 9.02
C ALA A 150 -1.45 4.81 7.97
N ALA A 151 -0.61 5.21 7.00
CA ALA A 151 -1.04 6.09 5.90
C ALA A 151 -2.10 5.42 5.01
N TRP A 152 -1.92 4.14 4.67
CA TRP A 152 -2.92 3.39 3.91
C TRP A 152 -4.19 3.09 4.71
N ALA A 153 -4.06 2.81 6.01
CA ALA A 153 -5.21 2.66 6.89
C ALA A 153 -6.04 3.95 6.95
N TRP A 154 -5.38 5.11 6.99
CA TRP A 154 -6.03 6.40 6.93
C TRP A 154 -6.82 6.60 5.63
N VAL A 155 -6.22 6.26 4.48
CA VAL A 155 -6.94 6.23 3.18
C VAL A 155 -8.17 5.34 3.26
N GLY A 156 -8.04 4.12 3.80
CA GLY A 156 -9.14 3.17 3.93
C GLY A 156 -10.30 3.71 4.76
N VAL A 157 -10.02 4.26 5.94
CA VAL A 157 -11.03 4.90 6.80
C VAL A 157 -11.71 6.06 6.08
N ARG A 158 -10.95 6.91 5.37
CA ARG A 158 -11.50 8.06 4.65
C ARG A 158 -12.45 7.63 3.54
N LEU A 159 -12.06 6.66 2.71
CA LEU A 159 -12.89 6.13 1.63
C LEU A 159 -14.19 5.52 2.15
N LEU A 160 -14.15 4.82 3.30
CA LEU A 160 -15.34 4.23 3.92
C LEU A 160 -16.29 5.25 4.53
N ARG A 161 -15.78 6.39 5.01
CA ARG A 161 -16.57 7.48 5.61
C ARG A 161 -17.16 8.44 4.58
N MET A 162 -16.83 8.31 3.30
CA MET A 162 -17.41 9.17 2.27
C MET A 162 -18.94 8.99 2.17
N PRO A 163 -19.71 10.09 2.12
CA PRO A 163 -21.15 10.01 1.91
C PRO A 163 -21.47 9.35 0.57
N ARG A 164 -22.49 8.49 0.54
CA ARG A 164 -23.00 7.91 -0.70
C ARG A 164 -23.55 9.07 -1.55
N ARG A 165 -22.94 9.27 -2.72
CA ARG A 165 -23.51 10.12 -3.77
C ARG A 165 -24.32 9.23 -4.69
#